data_AF-A0A2K9AZA3-F1
#
_entry.id   AF-A0A2K9AZA3-F1
#
_cell.length_a   1.000
_cell.length_b   1.000
_cell.length_c   1.000
_cell.angle_alpha   90.00
_cell.angle_beta   90.00
_cell.angle_gamma   90.00
#
_symmetry.space_group_name_H-M   'P 1'
#
loop_
_entity.id
_entity.type
_entity.pdbx_description
1 polymer ?
#
loop_
_entity_poly.entity_id
_entity_poly.type
_entity_poly.pdbx_seq_one_letter_code
_entity_poly.pdbx_strand_id
1 'polypeptide(L)'
;MKVNISLIFLLFIVLSACNDHTSSRDSSPSKEQSDEDIAVLQPYLDDPVMETSSNGVRKLGLYSEANDTGTFKDCKTGKSFRVDISNNTHALHSTYSALSHNQGQPLLVDIIAEVKTNNEDTEVLQPKKLLGVIHKQTCN
;
A
#
# COMPACT_ATOMS: atom_id res chain seq x y z
N MET A 1 45.38 -8.01 24.52
CA MET A 1 46.11 -6.74 24.61
C MET A 1 45.90 -5.99 23.31
N LYS A 2 45.28 -4.81 23.41
CA LYS A 2 45.06 -3.70 22.45
C LYS A 2 45.42 -3.90 20.97
N VAL A 3 44.44 -3.62 20.10
CA VAL A 3 44.58 -2.57 19.07
C VAL A 3 43.25 -1.81 18.95
N ASN A 4 43.23 -0.57 19.42
CA ASN A 4 42.23 0.45 19.08
C ASN A 4 42.73 1.15 17.80
N ILE A 5 41.90 1.21 16.76
CA ILE A 5 42.02 2.27 15.74
C ILE A 5 40.61 2.81 15.51
N SER A 6 40.30 3.83 16.30
CA SER A 6 39.37 4.89 15.92
C SER A 6 40.11 5.78 14.93
N LEU A 7 39.54 6.08 13.75
CA LEU A 7 39.63 7.43 13.20
C LEU A 7 38.60 7.66 12.08
N ILE A 8 37.77 8.65 12.36
CA ILE A 8 36.82 9.39 11.52
C ILE A 8 37.45 9.88 10.22
N PHE A 9 36.79 9.68 9.07
CA PHE A 9 36.91 10.49 7.85
C PHE A 9 35.68 10.17 6.97
N LEU A 10 34.94 11.06 6.33
CA LEU A 10 34.67 12.49 6.45
C LEU A 10 33.45 12.70 5.53
N LEU A 11 32.44 13.42 6.01
CA LEU A 11 31.30 13.92 5.24
C LEU A 11 31.78 14.92 4.16
N PHE A 12 30.87 15.34 3.26
CA PHE A 12 31.01 16.23 2.08
C PHE A 12 31.29 15.46 0.77
N ILE A 13 30.56 15.64 -0.32
CA ILE A 13 30.26 16.92 -0.99
C ILE A 13 28.86 16.92 -1.61
N VAL A 14 28.17 18.04 -1.39
CA VAL A 14 26.90 18.45 -1.99
C VAL A 14 27.19 19.16 -3.33
N LEU A 15 26.27 19.02 -4.30
CA LEU A 15 26.04 19.86 -5.48
C LEU A 15 27.11 19.83 -6.60
N SER A 16 26.69 19.30 -7.74
CA SER A 16 27.06 19.81 -9.06
C SER A 16 25.74 19.94 -9.84
N ALA A 17 25.10 21.10 -9.73
CA ALA A 17 25.28 22.22 -10.66
C ALA A 17 24.43 21.99 -11.92
N CYS A 18 23.33 22.74 -11.94
CA CYS A 18 22.51 23.04 -13.10
C CYS A 18 23.40 23.37 -14.29
N ASN A 19 23.25 22.62 -15.39
CA ASN A 19 23.81 23.04 -16.65
C ASN A 19 22.81 23.99 -17.31
N ASP A 20 23.11 25.28 -17.23
CA ASP A 20 22.45 26.32 -18.00
C ASP A 20 22.64 26.05 -19.50
N HIS A 21 21.52 25.95 -20.22
CA HIS A 21 21.50 26.26 -21.64
C HIS A 21 20.52 27.39 -21.89
N THR A 22 21.11 28.51 -22.27
CA THR A 22 20.53 29.78 -22.63
C THR A 22 19.57 29.67 -23.82
N SER A 23 18.45 30.41 -23.78
CA SER A 23 18.01 31.19 -24.94
C SER A 23 16.93 32.19 -24.55
N SER A 24 17.31 33.45 -24.47
CA SER A 24 16.41 34.60 -24.34
C SER A 24 15.60 34.81 -25.62
N ARG A 25 14.28 35.01 -25.50
CA ARG A 25 13.52 35.90 -26.39
C ARG A 25 12.21 36.33 -25.75
N ASP A 26 12.06 37.65 -25.68
CA ASP A 26 10.92 38.43 -25.21
C ASP A 26 9.56 37.94 -25.70
N SER A 27 8.55 38.03 -24.82
CA SER A 27 7.25 38.66 -25.10
C SER A 27 6.55 38.93 -23.78
N SER A 28 6.36 40.21 -23.46
CA SER A 28 5.50 40.70 -22.37
C SER A 28 4.08 40.11 -22.49
N PRO A 29 3.37 39.95 -21.37
CA PRO A 29 2.18 40.78 -21.26
C PRO A 29 2.04 41.41 -19.87
N SER A 30 1.96 42.74 -19.88
CA SER A 30 1.23 43.50 -18.86
C SER A 30 -0.25 43.19 -18.99
N LYS A 31 -0.86 42.72 -17.89
CA LYS A 31 -2.21 43.08 -17.45
C LYS A 31 -2.41 42.61 -16.01
N GLU A 32 -2.48 43.58 -15.10
CA GLU A 32 -3.19 43.41 -13.83
C GLU A 32 -4.63 43.00 -14.13
N GLN A 33 -5.08 41.88 -13.58
CA GLN A 33 -6.49 41.56 -13.45
C GLN A 33 -6.71 40.60 -12.28
N SER A 34 -7.24 41.20 -11.19
CA SER A 34 -8.09 40.63 -10.14
C SER A 34 -7.71 39.28 -9.50
N ASP A 35 -7.32 39.35 -8.22
CA ASP A 35 -7.67 38.34 -7.22
C ASP A 35 -9.17 38.07 -7.30
N GLU A 36 -9.57 36.85 -7.68
CA GLU A 36 -10.79 36.12 -7.30
C GLU A 36 -11.02 34.99 -8.30
N ASP A 37 -10.47 33.81 -7.99
CA ASP A 37 -11.10 32.49 -8.14
C ASP A 37 -10.01 31.42 -8.07
N ILE A 38 -9.53 31.15 -6.85
CA ILE A 38 -8.89 29.85 -6.59
C ILE A 38 -10.01 28.82 -6.74
N ALA A 39 -10.06 28.15 -7.87
CA ALA A 39 -10.93 27.00 -8.09
C ALA A 39 -10.55 25.92 -7.06
N VAL A 40 -11.25 25.91 -5.93
CA VAL A 40 -11.17 24.83 -4.95
C VAL A 40 -11.75 23.60 -5.63
N LEU A 41 -10.87 22.74 -6.13
CA LEU A 41 -11.22 21.38 -6.51
C LEU A 41 -11.71 20.69 -5.24
N GLN A 42 -13.03 20.61 -5.06
CA GLN A 42 -13.60 19.75 -4.03
C GLN A 42 -13.11 18.32 -4.33
N PRO A 43 -12.56 17.60 -3.35
CA PRO A 43 -12.26 16.20 -3.55
C PRO A 43 -13.57 15.52 -3.93
N TYR A 44 -13.61 14.93 -5.12
CA TYR A 44 -14.66 14.00 -5.48
C TYR A 44 -14.62 12.91 -4.41
N LEU A 45 -15.52 12.98 -3.44
CA LEU A 45 -15.90 11.83 -2.65
C LEU A 45 -16.71 10.98 -3.60
N ASP A 46 -16.02 10.26 -4.49
CA ASP A 46 -16.65 9.21 -5.26
C ASP A 46 -17.27 8.27 -4.23
N ASP A 47 -18.61 8.21 -4.20
CA ASP A 47 -19.33 7.16 -3.50
C ASP A 47 -18.63 5.85 -3.82
N PRO A 48 -18.34 4.98 -2.82
CA PRO A 48 -17.63 3.75 -3.09
C PRO A 48 -18.43 2.97 -4.13
N VAL A 49 -17.92 2.95 -5.36
CA VAL A 49 -18.45 2.14 -6.45
C VAL A 49 -18.36 0.71 -5.96
N MET A 50 -19.49 0.21 -5.46
CA MET A 50 -19.65 -1.20 -5.14
C MET A 50 -19.59 -1.93 -6.49
N GLU A 51 -18.39 -2.24 -6.97
CA GLU A 51 -18.21 -3.11 -8.12
C GLU A 51 -18.77 -4.49 -7.77
N THR A 52 -20.00 -4.72 -8.19
CA THR A 52 -20.78 -5.95 -7.98
C THR A 52 -20.55 -6.98 -9.09
N SER A 53 -19.30 -7.19 -9.51
CA SER A 53 -18.99 -8.24 -10.51
C SER A 53 -17.80 -9.13 -10.16
N SER A 54 -17.39 -9.19 -8.90
CA SER A 54 -16.45 -10.19 -8.42
C SER A 54 -17.22 -11.23 -7.63
N ASN A 55 -17.15 -12.51 -8.00
CA ASN A 55 -17.84 -13.66 -7.38
C ASN A 55 -17.42 -13.95 -5.91
N GLY A 56 -16.84 -12.96 -5.21
CA GLY A 56 -16.40 -13.06 -3.82
C GLY A 56 -17.19 -12.17 -2.88
N VAL A 57 -17.04 -12.42 -1.58
CA VAL A 57 -17.65 -11.66 -0.49
C VAL A 57 -16.63 -10.65 0.04
N ARG A 58 -17.07 -9.41 0.30
CA ARG A 58 -16.24 -8.39 0.95
C ARG A 58 -15.90 -8.81 2.38
N LYS A 59 -14.63 -8.71 2.76
CA LYS A 59 -14.11 -9.03 4.08
C LYS A 59 -13.14 -7.97 4.54
N LEU A 60 -13.32 -7.52 5.78
CA LEU A 60 -12.37 -6.69 6.51
C LEU A 60 -11.64 -7.59 7.52
N GLY A 61 -10.31 -7.57 7.52
CA GLY A 61 -9.54 -8.45 8.39
C GLY A 61 -8.07 -8.10 8.50
N LEU A 62 -7.42 -8.71 9.48
CA LEU A 62 -5.98 -8.61 9.66
C LEU A 62 -5.30 -9.65 8.78
N TYR A 63 -4.47 -9.19 7.86
CA TYR A 63 -3.64 -10.02 7.00
C TYR A 63 -2.18 -10.00 7.46
N SER A 64 -1.56 -11.17 7.53
CA SER A 64 -0.13 -11.33 7.81
C SER A 64 0.49 -12.45 6.98
N GLU A 65 1.78 -12.38 6.73
CA GLU A 65 2.53 -13.43 6.05
C GLU A 65 3.71 -13.89 6.90
N ALA A 66 3.89 -15.20 7.00
CA ALA A 66 5.04 -15.82 7.63
C ALA A 66 5.33 -17.16 6.95
N ASN A 67 6.60 -17.47 6.73
CA ASN A 67 7.05 -18.73 6.09
C ASN A 67 6.29 -19.03 4.78
N ASP A 68 6.21 -18.04 3.88
CA ASP A 68 5.53 -18.13 2.58
C ASP A 68 4.04 -18.54 2.65
N THR A 69 3.41 -18.35 3.81
CA THR A 69 1.99 -18.60 4.02
C THR A 69 1.30 -17.34 4.52
N GLY A 70 0.21 -16.96 3.86
CA GLY A 70 -0.63 -15.86 4.29
C GLY A 70 -1.67 -16.33 5.31
N THR A 71 -2.00 -15.50 6.28
CA THR A 71 -3.08 -15.71 7.24
C THR A 71 -3.99 -14.49 7.22
N PHE A 72 -5.29 -14.73 7.16
CA PHE A 72 -6.31 -13.67 7.23
C PHE A 72 -7.25 -13.94 8.40
N LYS A 73 -7.33 -13.00 9.35
CA LYS A 73 -8.28 -13.04 10.46
C LYS A 73 -9.41 -12.06 10.21
N ASP A 74 -10.61 -12.59 9.99
CA ASP A 74 -11.82 -11.81 9.73
C ASP A 74 -12.23 -11.02 10.98
N CYS A 75 -12.31 -9.70 10.87
CA CYS A 75 -12.65 -8.83 11.99
C CYS A 75 -14.10 -9.01 12.48
N LYS A 76 -15.02 -9.45 11.61
CA LYS A 76 -16.43 -9.64 11.96
C LYS A 76 -16.65 -10.92 12.75
N THR A 77 -15.97 -12.00 12.35
CA THR A 77 -16.21 -13.35 12.92
C THR A 77 -15.12 -13.82 13.86
N GLY A 78 -13.93 -13.20 13.81
CA GLY A 78 -12.74 -13.67 14.51
C GLY A 78 -12.10 -14.93 13.89
N LYS A 79 -12.73 -15.53 12.86
CA LYS A 79 -12.23 -16.73 12.19
C LYS A 79 -10.96 -16.41 11.40
N SER A 80 -9.98 -17.30 11.48
CA SER A 80 -8.73 -17.20 10.72
C SER A 80 -8.76 -18.18 9.55
N PHE A 81 -8.27 -17.72 8.41
CA PHE A 81 -8.19 -18.49 7.17
C PHE A 81 -6.75 -18.53 6.68
N ARG A 82 -6.37 -19.65 6.08
CA ARG A 82 -5.13 -19.71 5.30
C ARG A 82 -5.34 -18.97 3.98
N VAL A 83 -4.40 -18.13 3.62
CA VAL A 83 -4.33 -17.47 2.31
C VAL A 83 -3.14 -18.07 1.57
N ASP A 84 -3.44 -18.66 0.41
CA ASP A 84 -2.38 -19.16 -0.46
C ASP A 84 -1.80 -17.99 -1.29
N ILE A 85 -0.48 -17.80 -1.21
CA ILE A 85 0.24 -16.70 -1.88
C ILE A 85 0.54 -17.05 -3.35
N SER A 86 -0.19 -18.00 -3.94
CA SER A 86 -0.07 -18.33 -5.37
C SER A 86 -0.66 -17.21 -6.26
N ASN A 87 -0.31 -17.21 -7.56
CA ASN A 87 -0.52 -16.16 -8.59
C ASN A 87 -1.80 -15.28 -8.51
N ASN A 88 -2.89 -15.77 -7.92
CA ASN A 88 -4.15 -15.03 -7.77
C ASN A 88 -4.16 -13.99 -6.64
N THR A 89 -3.16 -13.97 -5.74
CA THR A 89 -3.10 -13.04 -4.60
C THR A 89 -2.05 -11.93 -4.76
N HIS A 90 -1.53 -11.76 -5.98
CA HIS A 90 -0.41 -10.86 -6.27
C HIS A 90 -0.56 -9.45 -5.68
N ALA A 91 -1.75 -8.83 -5.78
CA ALA A 91 -1.98 -7.48 -5.25
C ALA A 91 -1.92 -7.43 -3.72
N LEU A 92 -2.51 -8.41 -3.03
CA LEU A 92 -2.48 -8.48 -1.57
C LEU A 92 -1.06 -8.73 -1.06
N HIS A 93 -0.37 -9.71 -1.66
CA HIS A 93 1.01 -10.05 -1.31
C HIS A 93 2.00 -8.92 -1.57
N SER A 94 1.94 -8.29 -2.75
CA SER A 94 2.83 -7.17 -3.09
C SER A 94 2.61 -6.00 -2.14
N THR A 95 1.36 -5.70 -1.81
CA THR A 95 1.03 -4.63 -0.86
C THR A 95 1.53 -4.95 0.55
N TYR A 96 1.36 -6.20 0.99
CA TYR A 96 1.89 -6.65 2.27
C TYR A 96 3.41 -6.52 2.34
N SER A 97 4.11 -6.98 1.31
CA SER A 97 5.58 -6.90 1.21
C SER A 97 6.08 -5.46 1.22
N ALA A 98 5.32 -4.52 0.66
CA ALA A 98 5.69 -3.11 0.63
C ALA A 98 5.45 -2.37 1.95
N LEU A 99 4.49 -2.82 2.77
CA LEU A 99 4.05 -2.09 3.97
C LEU A 99 4.45 -2.76 5.30
N SER A 100 4.68 -4.08 5.29
CA SER A 100 5.16 -4.80 6.46
C SER A 100 6.65 -4.54 6.68
N HIS A 101 7.03 -4.24 7.91
CA HIS A 101 8.42 -4.01 8.30
C HIS A 101 9.04 -5.26 8.93
N ASN A 102 8.20 -6.15 9.47
CA ASN A 102 8.59 -7.40 10.10
C ASN A 102 7.73 -8.56 9.56
N GLN A 103 8.30 -9.76 9.48
CA GLN A 103 7.52 -10.95 9.18
C GLN A 103 6.42 -11.16 10.21
N GLY A 104 5.23 -11.56 9.76
CA GLY A 104 4.06 -11.77 10.62
C GLY A 104 3.41 -10.49 11.14
N GLN A 105 3.92 -9.30 10.81
CA GLN A 105 3.25 -8.04 11.19
C GLN A 105 1.86 -7.99 10.55
N PRO A 106 0.77 -7.83 11.33
CA PRO A 106 -0.57 -7.76 10.77
C PRO A 106 -0.84 -6.38 10.14
N LEU A 107 -1.49 -6.39 8.98
CA LEU A 107 -2.05 -5.22 8.31
C LEU A 107 -3.56 -5.37 8.24
N LEU A 108 -4.31 -4.33 8.64
CA LEU A 108 -5.75 -4.31 8.44
C LEU A 108 -6.06 -4.02 6.97
N VAL A 109 -6.75 -4.94 6.30
CA VAL A 109 -7.05 -4.86 4.87
C VAL A 109 -8.53 -5.12 4.60
N ASP A 110 -9.04 -4.47 3.56
CA ASP A 110 -10.37 -4.69 3.01
C ASP A 110 -10.23 -5.36 1.65
N ILE A 111 -10.86 -6.52 1.47
CA ILE A 111 -10.70 -7.38 0.29
C ILE A 111 -12.04 -7.93 -0.19
N ILE A 112 -12.12 -8.28 -1.46
CA ILE A 112 -13.13 -9.22 -1.96
C ILE A 112 -12.48 -10.60 -2.04
N ALA A 113 -13.08 -11.62 -1.43
CA ALA A 113 -12.52 -12.97 -1.38
C ALA A 113 -13.58 -14.07 -1.42
N GLU A 114 -13.20 -15.24 -1.91
CA GLU A 114 -13.99 -16.48 -1.84
C GLU A 114 -13.38 -17.42 -0.80
N VAL A 115 -14.20 -18.18 -0.09
CA VAL A 115 -13.73 -19.30 0.73
C VAL A 115 -13.89 -20.56 -0.11
N LYS A 116 -12.80 -21.31 -0.28
CA LYS A 116 -12.79 -22.61 -0.98
C LYS A 116 -12.33 -23.69 -0.02
N THR A 117 -12.99 -24.83 -0.07
CA THR A 117 -12.54 -26.03 0.63
C THR A 117 -11.58 -26.79 -0.29
N ASN A 118 -10.39 -27.12 0.19
CA ASN A 118 -9.45 -27.96 -0.54
C ASN A 118 -9.83 -29.45 -0.39
N ASN A 119 -9.07 -30.36 -1.04
CA ASN A 119 -9.29 -31.80 -0.97
C ASN A 119 -9.06 -32.41 0.43
N GLU A 120 -8.55 -31.63 1.38
CA GLU A 120 -8.26 -32.01 2.76
C GLU A 120 -9.27 -31.37 3.73
N ASP A 121 -10.45 -30.97 3.23
CA ASP A 121 -11.52 -30.31 3.98
C ASP A 121 -11.09 -29.03 4.72
N THR A 122 -9.99 -28.42 4.29
CA THR A 122 -9.45 -27.19 4.87
C THR A 122 -9.96 -25.98 4.09
N GLU A 123 -10.56 -25.03 4.80
CA GLU A 123 -11.00 -23.77 4.23
C GLU A 123 -9.80 -22.85 3.93
N VAL A 124 -9.65 -22.50 2.65
CA VAL A 124 -8.66 -21.55 2.14
C VAL A 124 -9.39 -20.32 1.63
N LEU A 125 -8.90 -19.14 2.05
CA LEU A 125 -9.40 -17.87 1.55
C LEU A 125 -8.64 -17.52 0.26
N GLN A 126 -9.38 -17.30 -0.82
CA GLN A 126 -8.86 -16.86 -2.11
C GLN A 126 -9.23 -15.39 -2.34
N PRO A 127 -8.32 -14.43 -2.06
CA PRO A 127 -8.46 -13.05 -2.47
C PRO A 127 -8.71 -12.93 -3.98
N LYS A 128 -9.65 -12.06 -4.34
CA LYS A 128 -9.97 -11.69 -5.73
C LYS A 128 -9.59 -10.25 -6.02
N LYS A 129 -9.76 -9.38 -5.02
CA LYS A 129 -9.46 -7.95 -5.12
C LYS A 129 -9.02 -7.42 -3.77
N LEU A 130 -7.97 -6.61 -3.77
CA LEU A 130 -7.63 -5.74 -2.64
C LEU A 130 -8.38 -4.42 -2.84
N LEU A 131 -9.26 -4.06 -1.89
CA LEU A 131 -10.00 -2.80 -1.92
C LEU A 131 -9.22 -1.67 -1.23
N GLY A 132 -8.48 -1.99 -0.18
CA GLY A 132 -7.64 -1.02 0.49
C GLY A 132 -6.89 -1.56 1.71
N VAL A 133 -5.94 -0.76 2.17
CA VAL A 133 -5.21 -0.98 3.43
C VAL A 133 -5.59 0.12 4.40
N ILE A 134 -5.90 -0.27 5.62
CA ILE A 134 -6.21 0.63 6.71
C ILE A 134 -4.98 0.60 7.63
N HIS A 135 -4.40 1.78 7.91
CA HIS A 135 -3.18 1.92 8.70
C HIS A 135 -3.44 1.71 10.21
N LYS A 136 -3.85 0.49 10.56
CA LYS A 136 -4.12 -0.02 11.90
C LYS A 136 -3.62 -1.46 12.01
N GLN A 137 -3.21 -1.85 13.20
CA GLN A 137 -2.75 -3.21 13.50
C GLN A 137 -3.84 -4.08 14.17
N THR A 138 -5.03 -3.51 14.39
CA THR A 138 -6.15 -4.13 15.10
C THR A 138 -7.46 -3.87 14.37
N CYS A 139 -8.47 -4.71 14.61
CA CYS A 139 -9.82 -4.55 14.07
C CYS A 139 -10.63 -3.39 14.72
N ASN A 140 -10.12 -2.79 15.79
CA ASN A 140 -10.76 -1.70 16.54
C ASN A 140 -10.25 -0.32 16.07
#